data_AF-A0A853BY18-F1
#
_entry.id   AF-A0A853BY18-F1
#
_cell.length_a   1.000
_cell.length_b   1.000
_cell.length_c   1.000
_cell.angle_alpha   90.00
_cell.angle_beta   90.00
_cell.angle_gamma   90.00
#
_symmetry.space_group_name_H-M   'P 1'
#
loop_
_entity.id
_entity.type
_entity.pdbx_description
1 polymer ?
#
loop_
_entity_poly.entity_id
_entity_poly.type
_entity_poly.pdbx_seq_one_letter_code
_entity_poly.pdbx_strand_id
1 'polypeptide(L)'
;MTGAEGNVDDGTFGAKVYELAKVGGHWFPAIADRLADSVLSVHRATEWIRAVSGAAGDPPALREVLDHCSDLQAHLLRSMRPMAATGEALIDLANHFIATDEQARADYERLQRTHPFPLRPTSTGDSLPRPGDPPTGRGTVQYI
;
A
#
# COMPACT_ATOMS: atom_id res chain seq x y z
N MET A 1 24.98 -8.50 7.57
CA MET A 1 23.62 -8.14 7.11
C MET A 1 22.63 -8.76 8.08
N THR A 2 22.26 -8.01 9.11
CA THR A 2 21.28 -8.40 10.12
C THR A 2 19.89 -8.09 9.59
N GLY A 3 19.15 -9.12 9.19
CA GLY A 3 17.73 -9.00 8.89
C GLY A 3 16.97 -8.68 10.16
N ALA A 4 16.22 -7.57 10.15
CA ALA A 4 15.35 -7.20 11.24
C ALA A 4 14.23 -8.24 11.35
N GLU A 5 14.29 -9.08 12.38
CA GLU A 5 13.17 -9.88 12.82
C GLU A 5 12.05 -8.92 13.23
N GLY A 6 10.93 -8.97 12.52
CA GLY A 6 9.75 -8.15 12.81
C GLY A 6 9.15 -8.59 14.14
N ASN A 7 9.47 -7.85 15.21
CA ASN A 7 8.80 -7.98 16.49
C ASN A 7 7.34 -7.52 16.32
N VAL A 8 6.39 -8.44 16.42
CA VAL A 8 4.94 -8.17 16.24
C VAL A 8 4.30 -7.62 17.54
N ASP A 9 5.03 -7.64 18.66
CA ASP A 9 4.46 -7.52 20.01
C ASP A 9 4.51 -6.10 20.64
N ASP A 10 4.92 -5.07 19.90
CA ASP A 10 5.19 -3.74 20.49
C ASP A 10 4.01 -2.74 20.36
N GLY A 11 2.79 -3.19 20.07
CA GLY A 11 1.63 -2.31 19.80
C GLY A 11 1.77 -1.45 18.51
N THR A 12 2.93 -1.48 17.85
CA THR A 12 3.24 -0.73 16.62
C THR A 12 2.62 -1.35 15.37
N PHE A 13 2.24 -2.63 15.40
CA PHE A 13 1.65 -3.31 14.24
C PHE A 13 0.26 -2.77 13.89
N GLY A 14 -0.64 -2.65 14.87
CA GLY A 14 -1.97 -2.04 14.66
C GLY A 14 -1.88 -0.59 14.18
N ALA A 15 -0.93 0.18 14.70
CA ALA A 15 -0.66 1.53 14.21
C ALA A 15 -0.20 1.55 12.74
N LYS A 16 0.60 0.58 12.31
CA LYS A 16 1.01 0.45 10.89
C LYS A 16 -0.15 0.05 9.98
N VAL A 17 -1.04 -0.84 10.42
CA VAL A 17 -2.26 -1.21 9.66
C VAL A 17 -3.20 -0.01 9.54
N TYR A 18 -3.38 0.76 10.61
CA TYR A 18 -4.13 2.01 10.58
C TYR A 18 -3.50 3.04 9.62
N GLU A 19 -2.18 3.21 9.65
CA GLU A 19 -1.50 4.11 8.72
C GLU A 19 -1.62 3.64 7.25
N LEU A 20 -1.61 2.34 6.97
CA LEU A 20 -1.89 1.81 5.62
C LEU A 20 -3.29 2.19 5.14
N ALA A 21 -4.32 1.97 5.98
CA ALA A 21 -5.70 2.33 5.67
C ALA A 21 -5.87 3.85 5.48
N LYS A 22 -5.22 4.66 6.34
CA LYS A 22 -5.24 6.12 6.27
C LYS A 22 -4.53 6.64 5.02
N VAL A 23 -3.37 6.10 4.68
CA VAL A 23 -2.64 6.47 3.46
C VAL A 23 -3.47 6.11 2.23
N GLY A 24 -4.00 4.89 2.17
CA GLY A 24 -4.85 4.44 1.07
C GLY A 24 -6.15 5.24 0.92
N GLY A 25 -6.84 5.54 2.02
CA GLY A 25 -8.15 6.20 2.02
C GLY A 25 -8.13 7.73 2.01
N HIS A 26 -7.03 8.38 2.41
CA HIS A 26 -6.96 9.83 2.47
C HIS A 26 -5.85 10.43 1.60
N TRP A 27 -4.64 9.89 1.65
CA TRP A 27 -3.50 10.52 0.98
C TRP A 27 -3.50 10.26 -0.53
N PHE A 28 -3.72 9.01 -0.95
CA PHE A 28 -3.76 8.67 -2.37
C PHE A 28 -4.91 9.38 -3.13
N PRO A 29 -6.15 9.41 -2.61
CA PRO A 29 -7.22 10.21 -3.20
C PRO A 29 -6.87 11.70 -3.26
N ALA A 30 -6.35 12.29 -2.18
CA ALA A 30 -5.97 13.70 -2.17
C ALA A 30 -4.85 14.03 -3.19
N ILE A 31 -3.92 13.11 -3.42
CA ILE A 31 -2.90 13.30 -4.46
C ILE A 31 -3.51 13.13 -5.86
N ALA A 32 -4.43 12.18 -6.05
CA ALA A 32 -5.15 12.02 -7.31
C ALA A 32 -5.97 13.27 -7.66
N ASP A 33 -6.66 13.87 -6.69
CA ASP A 33 -7.39 15.12 -6.85
C ASP A 33 -6.47 16.28 -7.26
N ARG A 34 -5.32 16.43 -6.58
CA ARG A 34 -4.32 17.45 -6.94
C ARG A 34 -3.75 17.26 -8.35
N LEU A 35 -3.56 16.01 -8.78
CA LEU A 35 -3.13 15.71 -10.14
C LEU A 35 -4.22 16.05 -11.15
N ALA A 36 -5.49 15.77 -10.85
CA ALA A 36 -6.62 16.16 -11.69
C ALA A 36 -6.71 17.69 -11.85
N ASP A 37 -6.55 18.45 -10.76
CA ASP A 37 -6.48 19.92 -10.80
C ASP A 37 -5.30 20.43 -11.64
N SER A 38 -4.17 19.74 -11.56
CA SER A 38 -2.98 20.05 -12.35
C SER A 38 -3.23 19.81 -13.85
N VAL A 39 -3.89 18.71 -14.22
CA VAL A 39 -4.29 18.41 -15.61
C VAL A 39 -5.21 19.52 -16.15
N LEU A 40 -6.21 19.93 -15.38
CA LEU A 40 -7.11 21.02 -15.77
C LEU A 40 -6.37 22.34 -15.94
N SER A 41 -5.41 22.64 -15.06
CA SER A 41 -4.59 23.85 -15.15
C SER A 41 -3.72 23.86 -16.40
N VAL A 42 -3.04 22.75 -16.70
CA VAL A 42 -2.25 22.59 -17.93
C VAL A 42 -3.16 22.70 -19.16
N HIS A 43 -4.36 22.12 -19.13
CA HIS A 43 -5.32 22.24 -20.23
C HIS A 43 -5.72 23.69 -20.52
N ARG A 44 -6.07 24.46 -19.49
CA ARG A 44 -6.39 25.88 -19.64
C ARG A 44 -5.20 26.69 -20.19
N ALA A 45 -3.99 26.43 -19.69
CA ALA A 45 -2.79 27.07 -20.19
C ALA A 45 -2.53 26.73 -21.67
N THR A 46 -2.73 25.46 -22.06
CA THR A 46 -2.57 24.99 -23.44
C THR A 46 -3.53 25.71 -24.39
N GLU A 47 -4.80 25.84 -24.00
CA GLU A 47 -5.80 26.57 -24.82
C GLU A 47 -5.46 28.05 -24.95
N TRP A 48 -4.95 28.68 -23.88
CA TRP A 48 -4.47 30.07 -23.94
C TRP A 48 -3.28 30.22 -24.89
N ILE A 49 -2.28 29.34 -24.79
CA ILE A 49 -1.10 29.33 -25.66
C ILE A 49 -1.51 29.10 -27.11
N ARG A 50 -2.47 28.20 -27.37
CA ARG A 50 -2.99 27.94 -28.72
C ARG A 50 -3.65 29.17 -29.32
N ALA A 51 -4.43 29.90 -28.54
CA ALA A 51 -5.04 31.15 -28.98
C ALA A 51 -3.99 32.21 -29.33
N VAL A 52 -2.96 32.36 -28.49
CA VAL A 52 -1.83 33.29 -28.75
C VAL A 52 -1.03 32.85 -29.98
N SER A 53 -0.77 31.55 -30.14
CA SER A 53 -0.06 31.00 -31.31
C SER A 53 -0.82 31.31 -32.60
N GLY A 54 -2.13 31.06 -32.62
CA GLY A 54 -2.98 31.38 -33.77
C GLY A 54 -2.98 32.86 -34.14
N ALA A 55 -3.03 33.75 -33.14
CA ALA A 55 -2.96 35.20 -33.36
C ALA A 55 -1.58 35.67 -33.84
N ALA A 56 -0.51 34.98 -33.43
CA ALA A 56 0.87 35.32 -33.77
C ALA A 56 1.35 34.69 -35.10
N GLY A 57 0.49 34.01 -35.85
CA GLY A 57 0.88 33.32 -37.09
C GLY A 57 1.62 32.00 -36.87
N ASP A 58 1.38 31.36 -35.73
CA ASP A 58 1.86 30.04 -35.34
C ASP A 58 3.40 29.90 -35.33
N PRO A 59 4.09 30.64 -34.45
CA PRO A 59 5.54 30.61 -34.37
C PRO A 59 6.05 29.23 -33.89
N PRO A 60 7.17 28.72 -34.44
CA PRO A 60 7.70 27.38 -34.10
C PRO A 60 7.91 27.15 -32.60
N ALA A 61 8.36 28.17 -31.87
CA ALA A 61 8.57 28.07 -30.42
C ALA A 61 7.27 27.82 -29.63
N LEU A 62 6.15 28.42 -30.04
CA LEU A 62 4.86 28.16 -29.36
C LEU A 62 4.31 26.78 -29.71
N ARG A 63 4.62 26.27 -30.91
CA ARG A 63 4.31 24.90 -31.31
C ARG A 63 5.02 23.88 -30.43
N GLU A 64 6.32 24.07 -30.18
CA GLU A 64 7.11 23.23 -29.26
C GLU A 64 6.56 23.28 -27.82
N VAL A 65 6.14 24.46 -27.35
CA VAL A 65 5.49 24.58 -26.04
C VAL A 65 4.16 23.79 -25.99
N LEU A 66 3.35 23.85 -27.04
CA LEU A 66 2.09 23.09 -27.12
C LEU A 66 2.33 21.58 -27.10
N ASP A 67 3.37 21.11 -27.79
CA ASP A 67 3.77 19.70 -27.77
C ASP A 67 4.18 19.27 -26.35
N HIS A 68 5.00 20.07 -25.66
CA HIS A 68 5.35 19.81 -24.26
C HIS A 68 4.15 19.83 -23.31
N CYS A 69 3.17 20.72 -23.53
CA CYS A 69 1.93 20.71 -22.76
C CYS A 69 1.13 19.42 -22.97
N SER A 70 1.11 18.89 -24.20
CA SER A 70 0.45 17.62 -24.52
C SER A 70 1.16 16.44 -23.84
N ASP A 71 2.49 16.39 -23.91
CA ASP A 71 3.29 15.37 -23.23
C ASP A 71 3.07 15.40 -21.72
N LEU A 72 3.09 16.59 -21.12
CA LEU A 72 2.85 16.76 -19.70
C LEU A 72 1.45 16.26 -19.30
N GLN A 73 0.41 16.58 -20.06
CA GLN A 73 -0.93 16.03 -19.83
C GLN A 73 -0.95 14.51 -19.90
N ALA A 74 -0.32 13.92 -20.93
CA ALA A 74 -0.26 12.48 -21.09
C ALA A 74 0.49 11.81 -19.92
N HIS A 75 1.53 12.44 -19.39
CA HIS A 75 2.25 11.95 -18.21
C HIS A 75 1.42 12.06 -16.94
N LEU A 76 0.75 13.18 -16.70
CA LEU A 76 -0.13 13.37 -15.54
C LEU A 76 -1.28 12.34 -15.56
N LEU A 77 -1.94 12.15 -16.70
CA LEU A 77 -3.01 11.15 -16.86
C LEU A 77 -2.52 9.72 -16.59
N ARG A 78 -1.34 9.37 -17.10
CA ARG A 78 -0.73 8.05 -16.85
C ARG A 78 -0.38 7.82 -15.39
N SER A 79 -0.01 8.86 -14.65
CA SER A 79 0.35 8.77 -13.24
C SER A 79 -0.86 8.68 -12.30
N MET A 80 -2.02 9.25 -12.66
CA MET A 80 -3.22 9.21 -11.80
C MET A 80 -3.79 7.80 -11.61
N ARG A 81 -3.87 6.99 -12.68
CA ARG A 81 -4.49 5.65 -12.61
C ARG A 81 -3.77 4.71 -11.63
N PRO A 82 -2.44 4.57 -11.66
CA PRO A 82 -1.71 3.78 -10.67
C PRO A 82 -1.88 4.27 -9.24
N MET A 83 -2.05 5.58 -9.02
CA MET A 83 -2.23 6.12 -7.67
C MET A 83 -3.57 5.72 -7.07
N ALA A 84 -4.66 5.79 -7.84
CA ALA A 84 -5.97 5.30 -7.39
C ALA A 84 -5.92 3.80 -7.06
N ALA A 85 -5.35 2.99 -7.96
CA ALA A 85 -5.22 1.54 -7.76
C ALA A 85 -4.31 1.19 -6.56
N THR A 86 -3.27 1.97 -6.31
CA THR A 86 -2.39 1.79 -5.14
C THR A 86 -3.14 2.11 -3.86
N GLY A 87 -3.94 3.17 -3.84
CA GLY A 87 -4.78 3.52 -2.69
C GLY A 87 -5.76 2.40 -2.33
N GLU A 88 -6.47 1.86 -3.31
CA GLU A 88 -7.38 0.72 -3.15
C GLU A 88 -6.65 -0.51 -2.60
N ALA A 89 -5.50 -0.87 -3.19
CA ALA A 89 -4.72 -2.02 -2.74
C ALA A 89 -4.23 -1.90 -1.27
N LEU A 90 -3.90 -0.69 -0.82
CA LEU A 90 -3.50 -0.45 0.58
C LEU A 90 -4.68 -0.62 1.54
N ILE A 91 -5.88 -0.20 1.15
CA ILE A 91 -7.10 -0.40 1.93
C ILE A 91 -7.43 -1.90 2.01
N ASP A 92 -7.39 -2.61 0.87
CA ASP A 92 -7.65 -4.05 0.82
C ASP A 92 -6.66 -4.85 1.66
N LEU A 93 -5.39 -4.45 1.66
CA LEU A 93 -4.38 -5.06 2.50
C LEU A 93 -4.69 -4.85 3.99
N ALA A 94 -5.08 -3.63 4.38
CA ALA A 94 -5.44 -3.34 5.77
C ALA A 94 -6.67 -4.17 6.21
N ASN A 95 -7.69 -4.28 5.35
CA ASN A 95 -8.89 -5.08 5.61
C ASN A 95 -8.56 -6.58 5.76
N HIS A 96 -7.68 -7.13 4.90
CA HIS A 96 -7.24 -8.52 5.02
C HIS A 96 -6.50 -8.78 6.34
N PHE A 97 -5.66 -7.85 6.79
CA PHE A 97 -4.99 -7.99 8.09
C PHE A 97 -5.98 -8.02 9.24
N ILE A 98 -6.96 -7.11 9.26
CA ILE A 98 -8.01 -7.08 10.29
C ILE A 98 -8.78 -8.40 10.33
N ALA A 99 -9.23 -8.89 9.16
CA ALA A 99 -9.96 -10.15 9.07
C ALA A 99 -9.13 -11.35 9.56
N THR A 100 -7.84 -11.37 9.22
CA THR A 100 -6.93 -12.44 9.64
C THR A 100 -6.70 -12.42 11.16
N ASP A 101 -6.55 -11.23 11.75
CA ASP A 101 -6.37 -11.05 13.20
C ASP A 101 -7.63 -11.46 13.98
N GLU A 102 -8.81 -11.06 13.50
CA GLU A 102 -10.09 -11.47 14.09
C GLU A 102 -10.28 -12.99 14.04
N GLN A 103 -9.93 -13.62 12.91
CA GLN A 103 -10.00 -15.07 12.76
C GLN A 103 -9.02 -15.79 13.71
N ALA A 104 -7.78 -15.31 13.80
CA ALA A 104 -6.78 -15.85 14.72
C ALA A 104 -7.23 -15.72 16.19
N ARG A 105 -7.83 -14.58 16.56
CA ARG A 105 -8.41 -14.37 17.89
C ARG A 105 -9.55 -15.36 18.17
N ALA A 106 -10.46 -15.54 17.22
CA ALA A 106 -11.58 -16.47 17.35
C ALA A 106 -11.10 -17.93 17.51
N ASP A 107 -10.08 -18.33 16.75
CA ASP A 107 -9.47 -19.66 16.85
C ASP A 107 -8.76 -19.86 18.19
N TYR A 108 -8.03 -18.84 18.66
CA TYR A 108 -7.39 -18.85 19.98
C TYR A 108 -8.40 -18.97 21.12
N GLU A 109 -9.48 -18.17 21.10
CA GLU A 109 -10.55 -18.26 22.08
C GLU A 109 -11.24 -19.64 22.05
N ARG A 110 -11.47 -20.21 20.86
CA ARG A 110 -12.00 -21.57 20.73
C ARG A 110 -11.06 -22.59 21.37
N LEU A 111 -9.76 -22.50 21.12
CA LEU A 111 -8.76 -23.40 21.69
C LEU A 111 -8.69 -23.27 23.22
N GLN A 112 -8.73 -22.06 23.78
CA GLN A 112 -8.80 -21.85 25.23
C GLN A 112 -10.06 -22.46 25.87
N ARG A 113 -11.23 -22.29 25.23
CA ARG A 113 -12.48 -22.90 25.72
C ARG A 113 -12.44 -24.43 25.68
N THR A 114 -11.72 -25.00 24.72
CA THR A 114 -11.64 -26.47 24.51
C THR A 114 -10.53 -27.11 25.37
N HIS A 115 -9.49 -26.36 25.72
CA HIS A 115 -8.35 -26.80 26.51
C HIS A 115 -8.11 -25.81 27.68
N PRO A 116 -8.71 -26.03 28.86
CA PRO A 116 -8.69 -25.06 29.97
C PRO A 116 -7.36 -24.96 30.74
N PHE A 117 -6.29 -25.60 30.27
CA PHE A 117 -4.96 -25.34 30.79
C PHE A 117 -4.38 -24.11 30.09
N PRO A 118 -3.67 -23.22 30.81
CA PRO A 118 -3.01 -22.09 30.16
C PRO A 118 -2.04 -22.67 29.12
N LEU A 119 -2.29 -22.38 27.84
CA LEU A 119 -1.30 -22.50 26.79
C LEU A 119 -0.20 -21.50 27.14
N ARG A 120 0.71 -21.91 28.03
CA ARG A 120 1.92 -21.17 28.31
C ARG A 120 2.64 -21.07 26.97
N PRO A 121 2.97 -19.87 26.46
CA PRO A 121 3.88 -19.80 25.33
C PRO A 121 5.16 -20.47 25.80
N THR A 122 5.43 -21.68 25.33
CA THR A 122 6.71 -22.33 25.53
C THR A 122 7.69 -21.54 24.69
N SER A 123 8.31 -20.53 25.31
CA SER A 123 9.55 -19.93 24.83
C SER A 123 10.67 -20.96 24.99
N THR A 124 10.56 -22.09 24.31
CA THR A 124 11.70 -22.95 24.01
C THR A 124 12.09 -22.58 22.60
N GLY A 125 13.20 -21.85 22.48
CA GLY A 125 13.77 -21.44 21.22
C GLY A 125 14.23 -22.64 20.40
N ASP A 126 13.31 -23.28 19.71
CA ASP A 126 13.61 -24.04 18.51
C ASP A 126 13.00 -23.30 17.32
N SER A 127 13.90 -22.99 16.40
CA SER A 127 13.68 -22.11 15.26
C SER A 127 12.55 -22.64 14.39
N LEU A 128 11.55 -21.80 14.08
CA LEU A 128 10.64 -22.09 12.99
C LEU A 128 11.47 -22.34 11.71
N PRO A 129 11.19 -23.41 10.94
CA PRO A 129 11.95 -23.69 9.72
C PRO A 129 11.80 -22.53 8.73
N ARG A 130 12.93 -22.09 8.18
CA ARG A 130 12.97 -21.01 7.19
C ARG A 130 12.52 -21.53 5.83
N PRO A 131 12.01 -20.66 4.94
CA PRO A 131 11.70 -21.06 3.58
C PRO A 131 12.94 -21.65 2.89
N GLY A 132 12.89 -22.95 2.58
CA GLY A 132 14.00 -23.72 1.98
C GLY A 132 14.61 -24.79 2.89
N ASP A 133 14.23 -24.86 4.17
CA ASP A 133 14.72 -25.92 5.06
C ASP A 133 14.07 -27.28 4.72
N PRO A 134 14.86 -28.37 4.68
CA PRO A 134 14.32 -29.71 4.43
C PRO A 134 13.43 -30.14 5.60
N PRO A 135 12.39 -30.97 5.37
CA PRO A 135 11.49 -31.39 6.43
C PRO A 135 12.22 -32.31 7.42
N THR A 136 12.67 -31.75 8.55
CA THR A 136 13.22 -32.54 9.66
C THR A 136 12.09 -33.14 10.47
N GLY A 137 11.99 -34.47 10.42
CA GLY A 137 10.90 -35.24 10.97
C GLY A 137 10.79 -35.27 12.50
N ARG A 138 9.56 -35.52 12.95
CA ARG A 138 9.12 -36.03 14.26
C ARG A 138 9.66 -35.29 15.49
N GLY A 139 8.99 -34.21 15.87
CA GLY A 139 8.98 -33.75 17.26
C GLY A 139 8.18 -34.73 18.12
N THR A 140 8.86 -35.44 19.02
CA THR A 140 8.27 -36.19 20.13
C THR A 140 7.63 -35.24 21.13
N VAL A 141 6.32 -35.37 21.35
CA VAL A 141 5.62 -34.69 22.46
C VAL A 141 5.96 -35.43 23.75
N GLN A 142 6.75 -34.80 24.63
CA GLN A 142 6.87 -35.24 26.03
C GLN A 142 5.76 -34.57 26.84
N TYR A 143 4.92 -35.39 27.47
CA TYR A 143 3.99 -34.96 28.51
C TYR A 143 4.73 -34.95 29.86
N ILE A 144 4.58 -33.87 30.63
CA ILE A 144 4.84 -33.84 32.08
C ILE A 144 3.49 -33.74 32.77
#